data_AF-A0A292PVX8-F1
#
_entry.id   AF-A0A292PVX8-F1
#
_cell.length_a   1.000
_cell.length_b   1.000
_cell.length_c   1.000
_cell.angle_alpha   90.00
_cell.angle_beta   90.00
_cell.angle_gamma   90.00
#
_symmetry.space_group_name_H-M   'P 1'
#
loop_
_entity.id
_entity.type
_entity.pdbx_description
1 polymer ?
#
loop_
_entity_poly.entity_id
_entity_poly.type
_entity_poly.pdbx_seq_one_letter_code
_entity_poly.pdbx_strand_id
1 'polypeptide(L)'
;MGTVTPATGVNNTFPQGDGDEDVLVPVTIEPEPAIVQVEESVVKVTPTSEPAPAPTPAKKRKRAIDDFFSPPTKKPAVATCTTVTRPLPSPPASSPPLESLPADLALLQTLHGSLLTALLLHRAHHNNGTHPASFSAIKLHAERLARRDLSFEDLRRIVYISHYGEKADNGGFKLVDYGAGNICIDFIEKTGARKLVNTKLLKEEFEAKLWLYFRRHRGDSNAQLITPPSSFTEDDKGEEKEGTGKKDSAYETIVPLAEIVAHPQAATIQSVLHSKNQAVLQELRKPASVPPPKSATRVTPLSSRTSTLYDRIRAKAEAAAAARQKAPSKEALARAAAEQRIPEIEPILRSLAGRGTNMTMKSVVEGIKESTRNPISMEDAEKVVRVIAERDGGKGWVRVADVGRVTGVVFTKRDTGGFE
;
A
#
# COMPACT_ATOMS: atom_id res chain seq x y z
N MET A 1 -75.40 -46.09 -3.78
CA MET A 1 -74.59 -45.67 -4.94
C MET A 1 -73.77 -44.48 -4.47
N GLY A 2 -72.58 -44.64 -3.88
CA GLY A 2 -71.35 -45.27 -4.37
C GLY A 2 -70.38 -44.12 -4.70
N THR A 3 -69.17 -43.98 -4.19
CA THR A 3 -68.31 -44.79 -3.32
C THR A 3 -67.22 -43.86 -2.76
N VAL A 4 -66.81 -44.11 -1.52
CA VAL A 4 -65.70 -43.49 -0.80
C VAL A 4 -64.37 -44.16 -1.20
N THR A 5 -63.29 -43.38 -1.35
CA THR A 5 -61.89 -43.86 -1.26
C THR A 5 -60.92 -42.74 -0.90
N PRO A 6 -60.15 -42.89 0.20
CA PRO A 6 -58.84 -42.27 0.38
C PRO A 6 -57.74 -43.33 0.65
N ALA A 7 -56.57 -43.19 0.02
CA ALA A 7 -55.26 -43.77 0.35
C ALA A 7 -54.26 -43.20 -0.68
N THR A 8 -53.01 -42.85 -0.36
CA THR A 8 -51.96 -43.76 0.11
C THR A 8 -50.81 -42.93 0.72
N GLY A 9 -50.41 -43.28 1.94
CA GLY A 9 -49.12 -42.89 2.52
C GLY A 9 -48.03 -43.88 2.10
N VAL A 10 -46.79 -43.41 2.02
CA VAL A 10 -45.61 -44.27 1.89
C VAL A 10 -44.57 -43.84 2.93
N ASN A 11 -44.35 -44.75 3.86
CA ASN A 11 -43.29 -44.77 4.86
C ASN A 11 -41.92 -44.81 4.16
N ASN A 12 -40.92 -44.12 4.72
CA ASN A 12 -39.53 -44.50 4.51
C ASN A 12 -38.86 -44.78 5.84
N THR A 13 -38.47 -46.05 5.95
CA THR A 13 -37.94 -46.74 7.12
C THR A 13 -36.42 -46.62 7.13
N PHE A 14 -35.87 -46.33 8.31
CA PHE A 14 -34.45 -46.50 8.65
C PHE A 14 -33.99 -47.95 8.45
N PRO A 15 -32.70 -48.18 8.18
CA PRO A 15 -32.01 -49.25 8.88
C PRO A 15 -30.88 -48.70 9.74
N GLN A 16 -31.00 -49.04 11.00
CA GLN A 16 -29.99 -49.03 12.04
C GLN A 16 -29.11 -50.27 11.86
N GLY A 17 -27.79 -50.08 11.92
CA GLY A 17 -26.80 -51.16 11.89
C GLY A 17 -25.71 -50.86 12.90
N ASP A 18 -25.92 -51.33 14.13
CA ASP A 18 -24.88 -51.76 15.09
C ASP A 18 -24.31 -53.10 14.55
N GLY A 19 -23.07 -53.55 14.74
CA GLY A 19 -21.93 -53.14 15.54
C GLY A 19 -20.75 -54.08 15.23
N ASP A 20 -19.81 -54.18 16.16
CA ASP A 20 -18.60 -55.04 16.23
C ASP A 20 -17.31 -54.33 15.72
N GLU A 21 -16.52 -53.68 16.59
CA GLU A 21 -15.57 -54.27 17.56
C GLU A 21 -14.46 -55.06 16.83
N ASP A 22 -13.25 -54.47 16.72
CA ASP A 22 -12.03 -55.03 17.32
C ASP A 22 -10.70 -54.53 16.71
N VAL A 23 -9.73 -54.43 17.62
CA VAL A 23 -8.25 -54.43 17.47
C VAL A 23 -7.53 -53.13 17.12
N LEU A 24 -7.07 -52.49 18.20
CA LEU A 24 -5.88 -51.64 18.27
C LEU A 24 -4.62 -52.41 17.88
N VAL A 25 -3.84 -51.89 16.92
CA VAL A 25 -2.40 -52.19 16.82
C VAL A 25 -1.64 -50.88 16.56
N PRO A 26 -0.75 -50.45 17.47
CA PRO A 26 0.18 -49.36 17.21
C PRO A 26 1.36 -49.87 16.38
N VAL A 27 1.55 -49.29 15.19
CA VAL A 27 2.75 -49.52 14.37
C VAL A 27 3.91 -48.71 14.95
N THR A 28 4.72 -49.39 15.75
CA THR A 28 6.06 -48.96 16.15
C THR A 28 7.01 -49.17 14.97
N ILE A 29 7.64 -48.10 14.50
CA ILE A 29 8.78 -48.17 13.57
C ILE A 29 10.02 -47.81 14.39
N GLU A 30 10.79 -48.84 14.76
CA GLU A 30 12.20 -48.69 15.14
C GLU A 30 13.09 -49.27 14.03
N PRO A 31 14.27 -48.67 13.78
CA PRO A 31 15.18 -49.08 12.73
C PRO A 31 16.26 -50.05 13.26
N GLU A 32 16.64 -51.05 12.46
CA GLU A 32 17.91 -51.77 12.68
C GLU A 32 18.72 -51.96 11.38
N PRO A 33 20.07 -51.98 11.49
CA PRO A 33 21.00 -51.88 10.38
C PRO A 33 21.55 -53.24 9.94
N ALA A 34 21.95 -53.35 8.67
CA ALA A 34 22.78 -54.45 8.19
C ALA A 34 24.11 -53.90 7.64
N ILE A 35 25.15 -54.12 8.44
CA ILE A 35 26.55 -54.18 8.06
C ILE A 35 26.84 -55.61 7.59
N VAL A 36 27.73 -55.80 6.60
CA VAL A 36 28.72 -56.90 6.38
C VAL A 36 29.03 -56.95 4.87
N GLN A 37 30.14 -56.35 4.44
CA GLN A 37 31.48 -56.90 4.16
C GLN A 37 31.68 -57.29 2.68
N VAL A 38 32.58 -56.58 1.99
CA VAL A 38 33.96 -56.98 1.62
C VAL A 38 33.97 -57.82 0.35
N GLU A 39 34.45 -57.24 -0.76
CA GLU A 39 35.56 -57.87 -1.47
C GLU A 39 36.41 -56.83 -2.21
N GLU A 40 37.69 -57.15 -2.19
CA GLU A 40 38.87 -56.35 -2.44
C GLU A 40 39.39 -56.67 -3.85
N SER A 41 39.74 -55.66 -4.65
CA SER A 41 40.68 -55.89 -5.74
C SER A 41 41.56 -54.66 -5.99
N VAL A 42 42.81 -54.85 -5.61
CA VAL A 42 43.99 -53.99 -5.74
C VAL A 42 44.41 -53.85 -7.21
N VAL A 43 44.62 -52.62 -7.71
CA VAL A 43 45.68 -52.29 -8.68
C VAL A 43 46.28 -50.91 -8.34
N LYS A 44 47.59 -50.79 -8.58
CA LYS A 44 48.60 -49.97 -7.90
C LYS A 44 49.15 -48.85 -8.83
N VAL A 45 49.68 -47.79 -8.21
CA VAL A 45 50.78 -46.85 -8.64
C VAL A 45 50.41 -45.44 -9.18
N THR A 46 50.33 -44.45 -8.27
CA THR A 46 51.06 -43.12 -8.11
C THR A 46 51.61 -42.31 -9.33
N PRO A 47 52.00 -41.01 -9.18
CA PRO A 47 51.26 -39.81 -8.68
C PRO A 47 51.54 -38.53 -9.55
N THR A 48 50.74 -37.46 -9.53
CA THR A 48 51.22 -36.11 -9.95
C THR A 48 50.34 -34.97 -9.39
N SER A 49 51.01 -34.11 -8.62
CA SER A 49 50.79 -32.74 -8.13
C SER A 49 49.51 -31.92 -8.41
N GLU A 50 49.05 -31.28 -7.32
CA GLU A 50 48.43 -29.93 -7.22
C GLU A 50 49.24 -28.85 -7.98
N PRO A 51 48.65 -27.70 -8.45
CA PRO A 51 48.09 -26.69 -7.55
C PRO A 51 46.94 -25.78 -8.07
N ALA A 52 46.25 -25.18 -7.08
CA ALA A 52 45.77 -23.79 -6.98
C ALA A 52 44.54 -23.26 -7.78
N PRO A 53 43.73 -22.37 -7.13
CA PRO A 53 42.37 -22.04 -7.52
C PRO A 53 42.23 -20.84 -8.47
N ALA A 54 41.22 -20.91 -9.35
CA ALA A 54 40.85 -19.85 -10.29
C ALA A 54 40.14 -18.66 -9.59
N PRO A 55 40.38 -17.41 -10.04
CA PRO A 55 39.83 -16.19 -9.45
C PRO A 55 38.38 -15.92 -9.87
N THR A 56 37.55 -15.55 -8.90
CA THR A 56 36.21 -14.98 -9.10
C THR A 56 36.30 -13.48 -9.44
N PRO A 57 35.61 -12.99 -10.50
CA PRO A 57 35.47 -11.55 -10.73
C PRO A 57 34.13 -11.03 -10.21
N ALA A 58 34.21 -10.20 -9.16
CA ALA A 58 33.17 -9.28 -8.76
C ALA A 58 33.10 -8.05 -9.71
N LYS A 59 31.94 -7.39 -9.72
CA LYS A 59 31.65 -6.03 -10.22
C LYS A 59 31.62 -5.80 -11.74
N LYS A 60 30.40 -5.71 -12.29
CA LYS A 60 29.96 -4.65 -13.23
C LYS A 60 28.49 -4.83 -13.58
N ARG A 61 27.62 -3.97 -13.03
CA ARG A 61 26.35 -3.53 -13.66
C ARG A 61 25.74 -2.39 -12.83
N LYS A 62 26.17 -1.17 -13.13
CA LYS A 62 25.47 0.08 -12.84
C LYS A 62 25.27 0.76 -14.20
N ARG A 63 24.06 1.30 -14.40
CA ARG A 63 23.58 2.16 -15.50
C ARG A 63 23.07 1.47 -16.76
N ALA A 64 21.75 1.33 -16.82
CA ALA A 64 20.92 1.45 -18.02
C ALA A 64 19.48 1.61 -17.53
N ILE A 65 18.97 2.84 -17.43
CA ILE A 65 17.53 3.20 -17.28
C ILE A 65 17.29 4.71 -17.49
N ASP A 66 18.30 5.58 -17.51
CA ASP A 66 18.09 7.05 -17.59
C ASP A 66 17.94 7.68 -18.98
N ASP A 67 17.72 6.90 -20.06
CA ASP A 67 17.59 7.48 -21.42
C ASP A 67 16.15 7.65 -21.93
N PHE A 68 15.12 7.45 -21.10
CA PHE A 68 13.71 7.55 -21.55
C PHE A 68 12.97 8.85 -21.21
N PHE A 69 13.61 9.80 -20.52
CA PHE A 69 12.97 11.08 -20.20
C PHE A 69 13.93 12.25 -20.44
N SER A 70 13.99 12.71 -21.69
CA SER A 70 14.40 14.08 -22.00
C SER A 70 13.26 14.82 -22.71
N PRO A 71 12.88 16.02 -22.25
CA PRO A 71 11.82 16.83 -22.86
C PRO A 71 12.33 17.57 -24.12
N PRO A 72 11.48 17.84 -25.14
CA PRO A 72 11.93 18.50 -26.35
C PRO A 72 12.11 20.01 -26.11
N THR A 73 13.34 20.49 -26.22
CA THR A 73 13.67 21.92 -26.27
C THR A 73 13.54 22.44 -27.71
N LYS A 74 12.78 23.52 -27.84
CA LYS A 74 12.61 24.33 -29.06
C LYS A 74 13.92 25.00 -29.49
N LYS A 75 14.20 25.06 -30.80
CA LYS A 75 14.53 26.29 -31.58
C LYS A 75 14.83 25.99 -33.08
N PRO A 76 14.79 27.01 -33.98
CA PRO A 76 14.37 26.88 -35.38
C PRO A 76 15.48 27.07 -36.43
N ALA A 77 15.26 26.58 -37.65
CA ALA A 77 15.87 27.00 -38.93
C ALA A 77 15.06 26.33 -40.06
N VAL A 78 14.25 27.02 -40.87
CA VAL A 78 14.55 27.91 -42.02
C VAL A 78 15.51 27.28 -43.04
N ALA A 79 14.94 26.66 -44.08
CA ALA A 79 15.42 26.70 -45.46
C ALA A 79 14.31 26.21 -46.41
N THR A 80 14.32 26.76 -47.62
CA THR A 80 13.16 27.07 -48.47
C THR A 80 13.16 26.25 -49.77
N CYS A 81 11.96 26.11 -50.39
CA CYS A 81 11.68 25.78 -51.81
C CYS A 81 11.97 24.32 -52.26
N THR A 82 11.18 23.66 -53.12
CA THR A 82 10.38 24.16 -54.24
C THR A 82 9.20 23.21 -54.57
N THR A 83 8.14 23.81 -55.11
CA THR A 83 6.89 23.28 -55.67
C THR A 83 6.99 22.10 -56.64
N VAL A 84 6.13 21.08 -56.46
CA VAL A 84 5.39 20.42 -57.55
C VAL A 84 3.97 20.10 -57.07
N THR A 85 3.01 20.84 -57.61
CA THR A 85 1.57 20.64 -57.48
C THR A 85 1.16 19.37 -58.23
N ARG A 86 0.58 18.38 -57.54
CA ARG A 86 -0.13 17.26 -58.18
C ARG A 86 -1.54 17.16 -57.57
N PRO A 87 -2.61 17.10 -58.39
CA PRO A 87 -3.98 17.17 -57.89
C PRO A 87 -4.37 15.94 -57.07
N LEU A 88 -5.13 16.24 -56.03
CA LEU A 88 -5.84 15.35 -55.11
C LEU A 88 -6.81 14.42 -55.86
N PRO A 89 -6.76 13.08 -55.68
CA PRO A 89 -7.92 12.25 -55.95
C PRO A 89 -8.91 12.39 -54.80
N SER A 90 -10.13 12.82 -55.15
CA SER A 90 -11.31 12.86 -54.29
C SER A 90 -11.52 11.54 -53.53
N PRO A 91 -11.89 11.56 -52.24
CA PRO A 91 -12.21 10.35 -51.50
C PRO A 91 -13.50 9.72 -52.05
N PRO A 92 -13.54 8.41 -52.32
CA PRO A 92 -14.77 7.73 -52.69
C PRO A 92 -15.77 7.77 -51.53
N ALA A 93 -17.01 8.06 -51.88
CA ALA A 93 -18.14 8.15 -50.99
C ALA A 93 -18.44 6.81 -50.28
N SER A 94 -18.85 6.94 -49.02
CA SER A 94 -19.75 6.03 -48.29
C SER A 94 -19.25 4.59 -48.06
N SER A 95 -18.24 4.43 -47.21
CA SER A 95 -18.25 3.31 -46.28
C SER A 95 -19.25 3.62 -45.13
N PRO A 96 -20.03 2.64 -44.65
CA PRO A 96 -20.86 2.84 -43.47
C PRO A 96 -19.95 3.25 -42.30
N PRO A 97 -20.39 4.15 -41.40
CA PRO A 97 -19.57 4.56 -40.27
C PRO A 97 -19.20 3.31 -39.47
N LEU A 98 -17.90 2.99 -39.44
CA LEU A 98 -17.36 1.96 -38.56
C LEU A 98 -17.87 2.27 -37.15
N GLU A 99 -18.66 1.36 -36.60
CA GLU A 99 -19.29 1.52 -35.30
C GLU A 99 -18.18 1.70 -34.27
N SER A 100 -17.94 2.94 -33.84
CA SER A 100 -16.94 3.26 -32.84
C SER A 100 -17.61 3.30 -31.47
N LEU A 101 -16.92 2.75 -30.48
CA LEU A 101 -17.39 2.75 -29.10
C LEU A 101 -17.37 4.18 -28.55
N PRO A 102 -18.40 4.63 -27.79
CA PRO A 102 -18.39 5.93 -27.13
C PRO A 102 -17.13 6.14 -26.29
N ALA A 103 -16.65 7.38 -26.23
CA ALA A 103 -15.41 7.74 -25.56
C ALA A 103 -15.35 7.24 -24.09
N ASP A 104 -16.48 7.28 -23.38
CA ASP A 104 -16.58 6.86 -21.98
C ASP A 104 -16.38 5.34 -21.81
N LEU A 105 -16.92 4.53 -22.73
CA LEU A 105 -16.75 3.08 -22.70
C LEU A 105 -15.34 2.70 -23.16
N ALA A 106 -14.76 3.41 -24.14
CA ALA A 106 -13.36 3.24 -24.55
C ALA A 106 -12.37 3.58 -23.41
N LEU A 107 -12.71 4.59 -22.61
CA LEU A 107 -12.00 4.90 -21.37
C LEU A 107 -12.05 3.72 -20.40
N LEU A 108 -13.24 3.15 -20.19
CA LEU A 108 -13.43 2.03 -19.27
C LEU A 108 -12.65 0.77 -19.68
N GLN A 109 -12.56 0.51 -20.99
CA GLN A 109 -11.70 -0.55 -21.55
C GLN A 109 -10.21 -0.32 -21.21
N THR A 110 -9.74 0.91 -21.37
CA THR A 110 -8.35 1.29 -21.03
C THR A 110 -8.08 1.15 -19.53
N LEU A 111 -9.03 1.62 -18.70
CA LEU A 111 -8.94 1.53 -17.23
C LEU A 111 -8.93 0.07 -16.77
N HIS A 112 -9.82 -0.78 -17.29
CA HIS A 112 -9.83 -2.22 -16.98
C HIS A 112 -8.47 -2.87 -17.33
N GLY A 113 -7.90 -2.54 -18.48
CA GLY A 113 -6.59 -3.05 -18.87
C GLY A 113 -5.46 -2.62 -17.93
N SER A 114 -5.47 -1.38 -17.45
CA SER A 114 -4.51 -0.87 -16.46
C SER A 114 -4.71 -1.51 -15.08
N LEU A 115 -5.96 -1.74 -14.68
CA LEU A 115 -6.35 -2.35 -13.41
C LEU A 115 -5.84 -3.79 -13.32
N LEU A 116 -6.01 -4.58 -14.39
CA LEU A 116 -5.49 -5.94 -14.49
C LEU A 116 -3.97 -6.00 -14.28
N THR A 117 -3.23 -5.11 -14.94
CA THR A 117 -1.76 -5.07 -14.79
C THR A 117 -1.36 -4.63 -13.38
N ALA A 118 -2.06 -3.66 -12.79
CA ALA A 118 -1.80 -3.22 -11.43
C ALA A 118 -2.11 -4.32 -10.38
N LEU A 119 -3.20 -5.06 -10.55
CA LEU A 119 -3.56 -6.21 -9.71
C LEU A 119 -2.55 -7.35 -9.80
N LEU A 120 -2.07 -7.66 -11.00
CA LEU A 120 -1.00 -8.64 -11.20
C LEU A 120 0.27 -8.24 -10.49
N LEU A 121 0.67 -6.98 -10.63
CA LEU A 121 1.86 -6.45 -9.98
C LEU A 121 1.71 -6.53 -8.45
N HIS A 122 0.56 -6.13 -7.92
CA HIS A 122 0.25 -6.25 -6.50
C HIS A 122 0.38 -7.71 -6.02
N ARG A 123 -0.21 -8.67 -6.76
CA ARG A 123 -0.09 -10.10 -6.43
C ARG A 123 1.35 -10.61 -6.48
N ALA A 124 2.16 -10.13 -7.43
CA ALA A 124 3.57 -10.49 -7.54
C ALA A 124 4.44 -9.91 -6.41
N HIS A 125 4.06 -8.77 -5.84
CA HIS A 125 4.75 -8.19 -4.68
C HIS A 125 4.30 -8.82 -3.36
N HIS A 126 3.02 -9.19 -3.26
CA HIS A 126 2.44 -9.77 -2.06
C HIS A 126 2.23 -11.28 -2.26
N ASN A 127 3.36 -12.00 -2.20
CA ASN A 127 3.54 -13.44 -2.51
C ASN A 127 2.62 -14.44 -1.80
N ASN A 128 1.73 -14.01 -0.90
CA ASN A 128 0.99 -14.92 -0.03
C ASN A 128 -0.50 -15.07 -0.34
N GLY A 129 -1.06 -14.32 -1.30
CA GLY A 129 -2.49 -14.43 -1.67
C GLY A 129 -3.49 -14.14 -0.53
N THR A 130 -3.01 -13.89 0.68
CA THR A 130 -3.78 -13.59 1.90
C THR A 130 -4.14 -12.12 2.03
N HIS A 131 -3.47 -11.24 1.29
CA HIS A 131 -3.77 -9.82 1.29
C HIS A 131 -4.65 -9.47 0.11
N PRO A 132 -5.95 -9.20 0.32
CA PRO A 132 -6.83 -8.72 -0.72
C PRO A 132 -6.36 -7.33 -1.13
N ALA A 133 -6.51 -7.03 -2.41
CA ALA A 133 -5.89 -5.84 -2.96
C ALA A 133 -6.78 -4.62 -2.68
N SER A 134 -6.40 -3.81 -1.69
CA SER A 134 -7.18 -2.61 -1.34
C SER A 134 -7.19 -1.59 -2.47
N PHE A 135 -8.34 -0.95 -2.69
CA PHE A 135 -8.50 0.06 -3.74
C PHE A 135 -7.47 1.18 -3.60
N SER A 136 -7.29 1.70 -2.39
CA SER A 136 -6.34 2.77 -2.09
C SER A 136 -4.89 2.41 -2.45
N ALA A 137 -4.49 1.14 -2.27
CA ALA A 137 -3.14 0.69 -2.62
C ALA A 137 -2.94 0.56 -4.15
N ILE A 138 -3.96 0.11 -4.88
CA ILE A 138 -3.87 -0.13 -6.32
C ILE A 138 -4.10 1.14 -7.14
N LYS A 139 -4.93 2.05 -6.63
CA LYS A 139 -5.38 3.26 -7.32
C LYS A 139 -4.21 4.01 -7.97
N LEU A 140 -3.19 4.34 -7.19
CA LEU A 140 -2.02 5.08 -7.67
C LEU A 140 -1.28 4.37 -8.82
N HIS A 141 -1.21 3.03 -8.77
CA HIS A 141 -0.57 2.25 -9.83
C HIS A 141 -1.44 2.23 -11.09
N ALA A 142 -2.73 1.97 -10.95
CA ALA A 142 -3.66 1.97 -12.08
C ALA A 142 -3.71 3.33 -12.79
N GLU A 143 -3.76 4.44 -12.03
CA GLU A 143 -3.79 5.81 -12.56
C GLU A 143 -2.52 6.14 -13.37
N ARG A 144 -1.35 5.71 -12.87
CA ARG A 144 -0.08 5.88 -13.59
C ARG A 144 -0.05 5.09 -14.90
N LEU A 145 -0.61 3.89 -14.92
CA LEU A 145 -0.67 3.06 -16.13
C LEU A 145 -1.69 3.60 -17.13
N ALA A 146 -2.86 4.04 -16.68
CA ALA A 146 -3.91 4.61 -17.52
C ALA A 146 -3.62 6.06 -17.96
N ARG A 147 -2.69 6.75 -17.28
CA ARG A 147 -2.43 8.20 -17.41
C ARG A 147 -3.66 9.06 -17.15
N ARG A 148 -4.57 8.57 -16.30
CA ARG A 148 -5.85 9.20 -15.98
C ARG A 148 -6.24 8.84 -14.56
N ASP A 149 -7.04 9.71 -13.95
CA ASP A 149 -7.56 9.49 -12.61
C ASP A 149 -8.60 8.37 -12.64
N LEU A 150 -8.58 7.53 -11.60
CA LEU A 150 -9.46 6.39 -11.49
C LEU A 150 -10.41 6.64 -10.33
N SER A 151 -11.67 6.92 -10.66
CA SER A 151 -12.70 7.12 -9.67
C SER A 151 -13.20 5.79 -9.12
N PHE A 152 -13.75 5.84 -7.92
CA PHE A 152 -14.36 4.65 -7.34
C PHE A 152 -15.61 4.19 -8.11
N GLU A 153 -16.32 5.12 -8.76
CA GLU A 153 -17.43 4.81 -9.65
C GLU A 153 -16.97 4.03 -10.88
N ASP A 154 -15.84 4.41 -11.48
CA ASP A 154 -15.29 3.69 -12.63
C ASP A 154 -14.94 2.25 -12.28
N LEU A 155 -14.39 2.03 -11.08
CA LEU A 155 -14.14 0.68 -10.59
C LEU A 155 -15.45 -0.13 -10.50
N ARG A 156 -16.50 0.45 -9.93
CA ARG A 156 -17.81 -0.21 -9.84
C ARG A 156 -18.41 -0.49 -11.22
N ARG A 157 -18.25 0.41 -12.20
CA ARG A 157 -18.69 0.22 -13.59
C ARG A 157 -17.92 -0.91 -14.27
N ILE A 158 -16.59 -0.96 -14.09
CA ILE A 158 -15.74 -2.05 -14.60
C ILE A 158 -16.23 -3.38 -14.05
N VAL A 159 -16.40 -3.49 -12.73
CA VAL A 159 -16.85 -4.73 -12.09
C VAL A 159 -18.23 -5.14 -12.59
N TYR A 160 -19.16 -4.19 -12.75
CA TYR A 160 -20.49 -4.46 -13.29
C TYR A 160 -20.42 -5.05 -14.70
N ILE A 161 -19.65 -4.43 -15.60
CA ILE A 161 -19.52 -4.92 -16.99
C ILE A 161 -18.80 -6.27 -17.04
N SER A 162 -17.84 -6.52 -16.15
CA SER A 162 -17.20 -7.84 -16.04
C SER A 162 -18.19 -8.97 -15.74
N HIS A 163 -19.31 -8.69 -15.06
CA HIS A 163 -20.38 -9.67 -14.78
C HIS A 163 -21.58 -9.57 -15.71
N TYR A 164 -21.53 -8.70 -16.71
CA TYR A 164 -22.66 -8.47 -17.59
C TYR A 164 -23.00 -9.73 -18.39
N GLY A 165 -24.28 -10.15 -18.32
CA GLY A 165 -24.78 -11.33 -19.02
C GLY A 165 -24.41 -12.67 -18.39
N GLU A 166 -23.69 -12.68 -17.26
CA GLU A 166 -23.34 -13.91 -16.55
C GLU A 166 -24.06 -14.02 -15.21
N LYS A 167 -24.28 -15.27 -14.78
CA LYS A 167 -24.74 -15.54 -13.42
C LYS A 167 -23.59 -15.25 -12.46
N ALA A 168 -23.91 -14.69 -11.28
CA ALA A 168 -22.98 -14.22 -10.26
C ALA A 168 -21.93 -15.26 -9.80
N ASP A 169 -22.13 -16.52 -10.17
CA ASP A 169 -21.24 -17.61 -9.84
C ASP A 169 -20.05 -17.73 -10.78
N ASN A 170 -19.95 -17.08 -11.94
CA ASN A 170 -18.92 -17.45 -12.94
C ASN A 170 -17.46 -17.02 -12.65
N GLY A 171 -17.15 -16.53 -11.44
CA GLY A 171 -15.81 -16.08 -11.08
C GLY A 171 -15.43 -14.76 -11.78
N GLY A 172 -14.48 -14.03 -11.22
CA GLY A 172 -14.13 -12.67 -11.67
C GLY A 172 -13.94 -11.70 -10.50
N PHE A 173 -14.08 -10.40 -10.79
CA PHE A 173 -13.88 -9.34 -9.79
C PHE A 173 -15.02 -9.26 -8.79
N LYS A 174 -14.72 -9.16 -7.50
CA LYS A 174 -15.70 -8.79 -6.48
C LYS A 174 -15.17 -7.62 -5.67
N LEU A 175 -16.08 -6.70 -5.36
CA LEU A 175 -15.79 -5.61 -4.44
C LEU A 175 -16.27 -6.02 -3.06
N VAL A 176 -15.31 -6.10 -2.14
CA VAL A 176 -15.55 -6.57 -0.78
C VAL A 176 -15.13 -5.48 0.20
N ASP A 177 -16.04 -5.08 1.09
CA ASP A 177 -15.73 -4.17 2.20
C ASP A 177 -15.19 -4.96 3.38
N TYR A 178 -13.90 -4.81 3.66
CA TYR A 178 -13.23 -5.43 4.80
C TYR A 178 -13.40 -4.62 6.10
N GLY A 179 -14.10 -3.50 6.03
CA GLY A 179 -14.46 -2.62 7.13
C GLY A 179 -13.65 -1.32 7.17
N ALA A 180 -14.17 -0.35 7.93
CA ALA A 180 -13.64 1.02 8.01
C ALA A 180 -13.55 1.74 6.64
N GLY A 181 -14.41 1.35 5.68
CA GLY A 181 -14.40 1.90 4.33
C GLY A 181 -13.26 1.38 3.45
N ASN A 182 -12.54 0.33 3.90
CA ASN A 182 -11.50 -0.30 3.10
C ASN A 182 -12.12 -1.30 2.13
N ILE A 183 -12.39 -0.81 0.93
CA ILE A 183 -12.93 -1.61 -0.17
C ILE A 183 -11.75 -2.26 -0.89
N CYS A 184 -11.79 -3.59 -0.94
CA CYS A 184 -10.80 -4.40 -1.63
C CYS A 184 -11.39 -5.03 -2.89
N ILE A 185 -10.52 -5.28 -3.85
CA ILE A 185 -10.83 -5.97 -5.09
C ILE A 185 -10.34 -7.40 -4.94
N ASP A 186 -11.29 -8.32 -4.85
CA ASP A 186 -11.02 -9.74 -4.85
C ASP A 186 -11.21 -10.30 -6.26
N PHE A 187 -10.34 -11.22 -6.65
CA PHE A 187 -10.45 -11.94 -7.91
C PHE A 187 -10.70 -13.41 -7.62
N ILE A 188 -11.91 -13.88 -7.88
CA ILE A 188 -12.28 -15.28 -7.66
C ILE A 188 -11.87 -16.10 -8.89
N GLU A 189 -10.78 -16.84 -8.73
CA GLU A 189 -10.29 -17.80 -9.71
C GLU A 189 -11.13 -19.08 -9.63
N LYS A 190 -12.00 -19.32 -10.61
CA LYS A 190 -12.63 -20.63 -10.79
C LYS A 190 -11.74 -21.52 -11.65
N THR A 191 -11.64 -22.80 -11.27
CA THR A 191 -10.76 -23.80 -11.88
C THR A 191 -10.99 -23.90 -13.39
N GLY A 192 -9.94 -23.66 -14.19
CA GLY A 192 -9.91 -24.01 -15.62
C GLY A 192 -9.52 -22.87 -16.57
N ALA A 193 -10.17 -21.70 -16.51
CA ALA A 193 -10.06 -20.68 -17.58
C ALA A 193 -9.72 -19.25 -17.12
N ARG A 194 -10.29 -18.78 -16.00
CA ARG A 194 -10.12 -17.40 -15.52
C ARG A 194 -9.08 -17.29 -14.42
N LYS A 195 -7.81 -17.39 -14.80
CA LYS A 195 -6.68 -17.03 -13.94
C LYS A 195 -6.32 -15.57 -14.18
N LEU A 196 -5.98 -14.81 -13.13
CA LEU A 196 -5.57 -13.41 -13.28
C LEU A 196 -4.34 -13.26 -14.20
N VAL A 197 -3.52 -14.31 -14.28
CA VAL A 197 -2.35 -14.40 -15.17
C VAL A 197 -2.72 -14.27 -16.65
N ASN A 198 -3.93 -14.68 -17.03
CA ASN A 198 -4.41 -14.65 -18.42
C ASN A 198 -5.04 -13.31 -18.78
N THR A 199 -4.27 -12.22 -18.66
CA THR A 199 -4.78 -10.85 -18.89
C THR A 199 -5.36 -10.63 -20.28
N LYS A 200 -4.80 -11.27 -21.31
CA LYS A 200 -5.29 -11.13 -22.70
C LYS A 200 -6.72 -11.63 -22.82
N LEU A 201 -6.98 -12.85 -22.33
CA LEU A 201 -8.32 -13.45 -22.34
C LEU A 201 -9.31 -12.59 -21.53
N LEU A 202 -8.90 -12.11 -20.35
CA LEU A 202 -9.74 -11.23 -19.52
C LEU A 202 -10.09 -9.90 -20.22
N LYS A 203 -9.15 -9.33 -20.98
CA LYS A 203 -9.39 -8.11 -21.78
C LYS A 203 -10.36 -8.38 -22.92
N GLU A 204 -10.13 -9.42 -23.70
CA GLU A 204 -11.00 -9.82 -24.82
C GLU A 204 -12.43 -10.12 -24.35
N GLU A 205 -12.55 -10.83 -23.22
CA GLU A 205 -13.84 -11.15 -22.62
C GLU A 205 -14.57 -9.89 -22.13
N PHE A 206 -13.84 -8.97 -21.48
CA PHE A 206 -14.39 -7.68 -21.06
C PHE A 206 -14.84 -6.83 -22.25
N GLU A 207 -14.05 -6.77 -23.31
CA GLU A 207 -14.40 -6.05 -24.54
C GLU A 207 -15.66 -6.64 -25.18
N ALA A 208 -15.77 -7.96 -25.27
CA ALA A 208 -16.98 -8.61 -25.79
C ALA A 208 -18.21 -8.26 -24.95
N LYS A 209 -18.09 -8.28 -23.61
CA LYS A 209 -19.18 -7.88 -22.68
C LYS A 209 -19.54 -6.40 -22.79
N LEU A 210 -18.54 -5.54 -22.93
CA LEU A 210 -18.71 -4.10 -23.11
C LEU A 210 -19.46 -3.79 -24.41
N TRP A 211 -19.10 -4.47 -25.51
CA TRP A 211 -19.81 -4.37 -26.78
C TRP A 211 -21.23 -4.91 -26.71
N LEU A 212 -21.45 -6.01 -25.99
CA LEU A 212 -22.78 -6.57 -25.77
C LEU A 212 -23.66 -5.59 -24.99
N TYR A 213 -23.12 -4.99 -23.92
CA TYR A 213 -23.78 -3.95 -23.14
C TYR A 213 -24.14 -2.76 -24.03
N PHE A 214 -23.16 -2.24 -24.78
CA PHE A 214 -23.35 -1.11 -25.68
C PHE A 214 -24.45 -1.39 -26.70
N ARG A 215 -24.40 -2.53 -27.39
CA ARG A 215 -25.39 -2.88 -28.42
C ARG A 215 -26.80 -3.04 -27.84
N ARG A 216 -26.92 -3.60 -26.63
CA ARG A 216 -28.21 -3.79 -25.97
C ARG A 216 -28.85 -2.47 -25.57
N HIS A 217 -28.07 -1.55 -25.01
CA HIS A 217 -28.58 -0.27 -24.51
C HIS A 217 -28.57 0.86 -25.55
N ARG A 218 -27.91 0.66 -26.71
CA ARG A 218 -27.97 1.59 -27.85
C ARG A 218 -29.39 1.72 -28.43
N GLY A 219 -30.22 0.69 -28.31
CA GLY A 219 -31.61 0.68 -28.81
C GLY A 219 -32.60 1.43 -27.92
N ASP A 220 -32.37 1.46 -26.60
CA ASP A 220 -33.34 2.02 -25.65
C ASP A 220 -33.37 3.56 -25.68
N SER A 221 -32.24 4.20 -26.01
CA SER A 221 -32.13 5.66 -26.10
C SER A 221 -32.76 6.26 -27.37
N ASN A 222 -33.29 5.45 -28.29
CA ASN A 222 -33.86 5.91 -29.56
C ASN A 222 -35.30 5.42 -29.83
N ALA A 223 -35.96 4.78 -28.86
CA ALA A 223 -37.35 4.34 -28.98
C ALA A 223 -38.40 5.45 -28.74
N GLN A 224 -38.02 6.73 -28.89
CA GLN A 224 -38.95 7.87 -28.95
C GLN A 224 -38.68 8.82 -30.14
N LEU A 225 -38.06 8.35 -31.22
CA LEU A 225 -38.31 8.98 -32.52
C LEU A 225 -39.63 8.48 -33.07
N ILE A 226 -40.72 8.99 -32.47
CA ILE A 226 -41.99 9.19 -33.15
C ILE A 226 -41.65 10.00 -34.40
N THR A 227 -41.75 9.35 -35.55
CA THR A 227 -41.82 10.01 -36.84
C THR A 227 -42.94 11.06 -36.81
N PRO A 228 -42.71 12.33 -37.18
CA PRO A 228 -43.80 13.16 -37.64
C PRO A 228 -44.04 12.84 -39.12
N PRO A 229 -45.26 12.44 -39.48
CA PRO A 229 -45.90 13.01 -40.65
C PRO A 229 -47.11 13.80 -40.12
N SER A 230 -47.04 15.12 -40.16
CA SER A 230 -47.57 15.85 -41.31
C SER A 230 -49.06 15.55 -41.56
N SER A 231 -49.93 16.15 -40.75
CA SER A 231 -51.17 16.80 -41.19
C SER A 231 -51.52 17.84 -40.14
N PHE A 232 -51.16 19.10 -40.34
CA PHE A 232 -52.09 20.12 -40.84
C PHE A 232 -53.37 20.19 -40.00
N THR A 233 -53.39 21.11 -39.04
CA THR A 233 -54.48 22.08 -38.83
C THR A 233 -53.95 23.17 -37.93
N GLU A 234 -53.92 24.37 -38.48
CA GLU A 234 -53.87 25.63 -37.75
C GLU A 234 -55.11 25.69 -36.85
N ASP A 235 -54.94 25.99 -35.57
CA ASP A 235 -55.56 27.16 -34.92
C ASP A 235 -55.53 27.11 -33.39
N ASP A 236 -55.36 28.31 -32.85
CA ASP A 236 -55.85 28.85 -31.57
C ASP A 236 -55.07 28.61 -30.26
N LYS A 237 -54.41 29.71 -29.87
CA LYS A 237 -54.31 30.34 -28.53
C LYS A 237 -53.98 29.50 -27.30
N GLY A 238 -52.95 29.98 -26.61
CA GLY A 238 -53.14 30.40 -25.22
C GLY A 238 -52.14 29.87 -24.21
N GLU A 239 -51.42 30.83 -23.62
CA GLU A 239 -50.92 30.81 -22.24
C GLU A 239 -49.56 30.16 -21.95
N GLU A 240 -48.62 31.08 -21.78
CA GLU A 240 -47.45 31.11 -20.92
C GLU A 240 -47.41 30.07 -19.79
N LYS A 241 -46.30 29.33 -19.73
CA LYS A 241 -45.70 28.93 -18.45
C LYS A 241 -44.19 28.83 -18.59
N GLU A 242 -43.51 29.73 -17.89
CA GLU A 242 -42.10 29.63 -17.53
C GLU A 242 -41.85 28.28 -16.86
N GLY A 243 -41.07 27.43 -17.53
CA GLY A 243 -40.38 26.32 -16.93
C GLY A 243 -38.90 26.48 -17.22
N THR A 244 -38.12 26.86 -16.21
CA THR A 244 -36.65 26.81 -16.21
C THR A 244 -36.18 25.38 -16.44
N GLY A 245 -36.09 25.00 -17.72
CA GLY A 245 -35.49 23.76 -18.19
C GLY A 245 -33.97 23.90 -18.21
N LYS A 246 -33.33 23.36 -17.17
CA LYS A 246 -31.89 23.10 -17.13
C LYS A 246 -31.57 22.09 -18.22
N LYS A 247 -31.07 22.56 -19.37
CA LYS A 247 -30.54 21.73 -20.45
C LYS A 247 -29.17 21.21 -20.05
N ASP A 248 -29.16 20.20 -19.19
CA ASP A 248 -27.99 19.33 -19.06
C ASP A 248 -28.11 18.24 -20.13
N SER A 249 -27.16 18.30 -21.05
CA SER A 249 -26.95 17.40 -22.18
C SER A 249 -26.70 15.98 -21.67
N ALA A 250 -27.75 15.15 -21.57
CA ALA A 250 -27.68 13.82 -21.00
C ALA A 250 -27.83 12.73 -22.09
N TYR A 251 -26.75 12.50 -22.84
CA TYR A 251 -26.43 11.16 -23.33
C TYR A 251 -25.42 10.51 -22.38
N GLU A 252 -25.67 10.64 -21.08
CA GLU A 252 -24.86 9.95 -20.09
C GLU A 252 -25.28 8.48 -20.16
N THR A 253 -24.47 7.68 -20.85
CA THR A 253 -24.62 6.22 -20.89
C THR A 253 -24.17 5.72 -19.51
N ILE A 254 -25.01 5.95 -18.50
CA ILE A 254 -24.68 5.67 -17.10
C ILE A 254 -24.71 4.16 -16.95
N VAL A 255 -23.52 3.55 -17.01
CA VAL A 255 -23.33 2.16 -16.63
C VAL A 255 -23.72 2.01 -15.16
N PRO A 256 -24.60 1.06 -14.81
CA PRO A 256 -24.96 0.80 -13.42
C PRO A 256 -23.73 0.50 -12.55
N LEU A 257 -23.81 0.86 -11.27
CA LEU A 257 -22.73 0.65 -10.33
C LEU A 257 -22.86 -0.74 -9.70
N ALA A 258 -21.76 -1.50 -9.67
CA ALA A 258 -21.73 -2.79 -8.98
C ALA A 258 -21.98 -2.67 -7.47
N GLU A 259 -22.64 -3.68 -6.92
CA GLU A 259 -22.87 -3.84 -5.48
C GLU A 259 -21.55 -4.13 -4.74
N ILE A 260 -21.42 -3.60 -3.53
CA ILE A 260 -20.32 -3.91 -2.63
C ILE A 260 -20.82 -4.92 -1.61
N VAL A 261 -20.14 -6.06 -1.54
CA VAL A 261 -20.46 -7.11 -0.57
C VAL A 261 -19.68 -6.85 0.70
N ALA A 262 -20.34 -6.86 1.87
CA ALA A 262 -19.64 -6.79 3.14
C ALA A 262 -18.91 -8.11 3.42
N HIS A 263 -17.64 -8.05 3.83
CA HIS A 263 -16.92 -9.25 4.27
C HIS A 263 -17.60 -9.84 5.52
N PRO A 264 -17.76 -11.17 5.65
CA PRO A 264 -18.45 -11.77 6.80
C PRO A 264 -17.81 -11.42 8.15
N GLN A 265 -16.52 -11.13 8.16
CA GLN A 265 -15.76 -10.71 9.35
C GLN A 265 -15.54 -9.20 9.47
N ALA A 266 -16.17 -8.38 8.61
CA ALA A 266 -15.94 -6.93 8.58
C ALA A 266 -16.20 -6.26 9.95
N ALA A 267 -17.29 -6.65 10.64
CA ALA A 267 -17.61 -6.12 11.98
C ALA A 267 -16.52 -6.46 13.02
N THR A 268 -15.98 -7.68 12.96
CA THR A 268 -14.89 -8.13 13.85
C THR A 268 -13.59 -7.40 13.55
N ILE A 269 -13.26 -7.20 12.26
CA ILE A 269 -12.06 -6.45 11.87
C ILE A 269 -12.17 -4.99 12.34
N GLN A 270 -13.34 -4.36 12.18
CA GLN A 270 -13.60 -3.02 12.68
C GLN A 270 -13.44 -2.94 14.20
N SER A 271 -14.02 -3.88 14.96
CA SER A 271 -13.92 -3.85 16.43
C SER A 271 -12.47 -4.02 16.93
N VAL A 272 -11.67 -4.87 16.26
CA VAL A 272 -10.24 -5.03 16.57
C VAL A 272 -9.45 -3.76 16.22
N LEU A 273 -9.74 -3.10 15.09
CA LEU A 273 -9.08 -1.84 14.73
C LEU A 273 -9.44 -0.72 15.70
N HIS A 274 -10.73 -0.58 16.05
CA HIS A 274 -11.17 0.42 17.02
C HIS A 274 -10.57 0.18 18.41
N SER A 275 -10.52 -1.07 18.89
CA SER A 275 -9.91 -1.39 20.19
C SER A 275 -8.40 -1.12 20.20
N LYS A 276 -7.66 -1.45 19.14
CA LYS A 276 -6.24 -1.10 19.00
C LYS A 276 -6.02 0.42 19.01
N ASN A 277 -6.79 1.16 18.21
CA ASN A 277 -6.69 2.61 18.19
C ASN A 277 -7.02 3.23 19.56
N GLN A 278 -8.02 2.68 20.26
CA GLN A 278 -8.36 3.10 21.61
C GLN A 278 -7.25 2.77 22.63
N ALA A 279 -6.60 1.61 22.51
CA ALA A 279 -5.47 1.22 23.35
C ALA A 279 -4.26 2.15 23.14
N VAL A 280 -3.94 2.48 21.89
CA VAL A 280 -2.87 3.46 21.57
C VAL A 280 -3.21 4.84 22.12
N LEU A 281 -4.46 5.29 22.00
CA LEU A 281 -4.91 6.55 22.60
C LEU A 281 -4.84 6.51 24.14
N GLN A 282 -5.10 5.37 24.77
CA GLN A 282 -4.93 5.21 26.21
C GLN A 282 -3.46 5.20 26.62
N GLU A 283 -2.58 4.59 25.82
CA GLU A 283 -1.14 4.58 26.05
C GLU A 283 -0.54 5.99 25.93
N LEU A 284 -0.95 6.76 24.93
CA LEU A 284 -0.58 8.17 24.80
C LEU A 284 -1.21 9.06 25.88
N ARG A 285 -2.36 8.66 26.45
CA ARG A 285 -2.98 9.34 27.60
C ARG A 285 -2.35 8.96 28.93
N LYS A 286 -1.56 7.88 29.04
CA LYS A 286 -0.82 7.58 30.27
C LYS A 286 0.28 8.63 30.42
N PRO A 287 0.19 9.55 31.40
CA PRO A 287 1.25 10.52 31.61
C PRO A 287 2.53 9.77 32.01
N ALA A 288 3.66 10.19 31.47
CA ALA A 288 4.98 9.74 31.88
C ALA A 288 5.06 9.71 33.42
N SER A 289 5.21 8.50 33.97
CA SER A 289 5.35 8.24 35.39
C SER A 289 6.54 9.01 35.96
N VAL A 290 6.27 10.12 36.62
CA VAL A 290 7.16 10.70 37.63
C VAL A 290 7.32 9.67 38.75
N PRO A 291 8.53 9.35 39.22
CA PRO A 291 8.75 8.32 40.24
C PRO A 291 8.03 8.68 41.55
N PRO A 292 7.58 7.68 42.33
CA PRO A 292 6.85 7.92 43.57
C PRO A 292 7.76 8.51 44.65
N PRO A 293 7.39 9.62 45.31
CA PRO A 293 8.09 10.02 46.52
C PRO A 293 7.74 9.04 47.64
N LYS A 294 8.76 8.30 48.09
CA LYS A 294 8.75 7.64 49.40
C LYS A 294 8.62 8.72 50.48
N SER A 295 7.93 8.34 51.55
CA SER A 295 7.66 9.07 52.81
C SER A 295 6.59 10.17 52.75
N ALA A 296 5.44 9.77 53.28
CA ALA A 296 4.44 10.55 53.99
C ALA A 296 4.82 12.02 54.28
N THR A 297 4.27 12.93 53.48
CA THR A 297 3.71 14.16 54.04
C THR A 297 2.37 14.38 53.35
N ARG A 298 1.31 14.29 54.15
CA ARG A 298 -0.09 14.47 53.79
C ARG A 298 -0.30 15.86 53.16
N VAL A 299 -0.19 15.96 51.84
CA VAL A 299 -0.70 17.11 51.10
C VAL A 299 -2.17 16.87 50.79
N THR A 300 -2.98 17.64 51.50
CA THR A 300 -4.44 17.71 51.49
C THR A 300 -5.03 17.87 50.08
N PRO A 301 -5.97 17.01 49.65
CA PRO A 301 -6.84 17.31 48.53
C PRO A 301 -8.05 18.05 49.07
N LEU A 302 -7.92 19.35 49.29
CA LEU A 302 -9.06 20.22 49.54
C LEU A 302 -8.94 21.42 48.60
N SER A 303 -9.25 21.15 47.32
CA SER A 303 -9.88 22.20 46.50
C SER A 303 -11.23 22.48 47.15
N SER A 304 -11.20 23.38 48.13
CA SER A 304 -12.37 23.81 48.86
C SER A 304 -13.32 24.45 47.87
N ARG A 305 -14.58 23.98 47.90
CA ARG A 305 -15.73 24.51 47.15
C ARG A 305 -16.01 26.00 47.43
N THR A 306 -15.22 26.64 48.29
CA THR A 306 -15.29 28.04 48.71
C THR A 306 -14.17 28.91 48.11
N SER A 307 -13.22 28.35 47.36
CA SER A 307 -12.17 29.17 46.71
C SER A 307 -12.73 29.98 45.55
N THR A 308 -12.66 31.30 45.69
CA THR A 308 -13.12 32.23 44.67
C THR A 308 -12.31 32.02 43.38
N LEU A 309 -12.88 32.40 42.24
CA LEU A 309 -12.23 32.23 40.93
C LEU A 309 -10.84 32.91 40.91
N TYR A 310 -10.70 34.03 41.61
CA TYR A 310 -9.43 34.77 41.76
C TYR A 310 -8.36 33.99 42.55
N ASP A 311 -8.74 33.28 43.61
CA ASP A 311 -7.79 32.45 44.37
C ASP A 311 -7.30 31.28 43.54
N ARG A 312 -8.18 30.69 42.73
CA ARG A 312 -7.80 29.65 41.75
C ARG A 312 -6.89 30.21 40.65
N ILE A 313 -7.10 31.45 40.21
CA ILE A 313 -6.19 32.11 39.26
C ILE A 313 -4.83 32.37 39.88
N ARG A 314 -4.75 32.90 41.11
CA ARG A 314 -3.46 33.12 41.80
C ARG A 314 -2.74 31.82 42.07
N ALA A 315 -3.41 30.80 42.60
CA ALA A 315 -2.82 29.49 42.83
C ALA A 315 -2.32 28.84 41.52
N LYS A 316 -3.05 29.01 40.41
CA LYS A 316 -2.61 28.52 39.09
C LYS A 316 -1.45 29.33 38.52
N ALA A 317 -1.42 30.64 38.73
CA ALA A 317 -0.33 31.52 38.31
C ALA A 317 0.95 31.24 39.11
N GLU A 318 0.84 31.04 40.43
CA GLU A 318 1.94 30.67 41.32
C GLU A 318 2.45 29.26 41.01
N ALA A 319 1.56 28.29 40.78
CA ALA A 319 1.96 26.96 40.33
C ALA A 319 2.65 27.00 38.96
N ALA A 320 2.20 27.84 38.02
CA ALA A 320 2.85 28.03 36.73
C ALA A 320 4.22 28.75 36.86
N ALA A 321 4.35 29.70 37.79
CA ALA A 321 5.60 30.38 38.08
C ALA A 321 6.62 29.46 38.77
N ALA A 322 6.19 28.69 39.76
CA ALA A 322 6.99 27.68 40.43
C ALA A 322 7.39 26.54 39.48
N ALA A 323 6.49 26.12 38.58
CA ALA A 323 6.79 25.14 37.54
C ALA A 323 7.79 25.68 36.51
N ARG A 324 7.79 26.98 36.20
CA ARG A 324 8.80 27.61 35.33
C ARG A 324 10.17 27.68 35.99
N GLN A 325 10.24 27.91 37.31
CA GLN A 325 11.50 27.91 38.05
C GLN A 325 12.07 26.50 38.25
N LYS A 326 11.20 25.47 38.32
CA LYS A 326 11.60 24.06 38.48
C LYS A 326 11.68 23.29 37.15
N ALA A 327 11.29 23.91 36.03
CA ALA A 327 11.44 23.31 34.72
C ALA A 327 12.94 23.21 34.41
N PRO A 328 13.47 22.03 34.03
CA PRO A 328 14.83 21.93 33.52
C PRO A 328 14.95 22.93 32.36
N SER A 329 16.00 23.75 32.39
CA SER A 329 16.21 24.76 31.36
C SER A 329 16.14 24.11 29.97
N LYS A 330 15.76 24.88 28.94
CA LYS A 330 15.70 24.35 27.55
C LYS A 330 17.00 23.66 27.15
N GLU A 331 18.13 24.13 27.68
CA GLU A 331 19.45 23.54 27.52
C GLU A 331 19.61 22.20 28.26
N ALA A 332 19.11 22.08 29.50
CA ALA A 332 19.11 20.82 30.24
C ALA A 332 18.22 19.76 29.57
N LEU A 333 17.07 20.16 29.01
CA LEU A 333 16.21 19.26 28.22
C LEU A 333 16.93 18.81 26.95
N ALA A 334 17.60 19.73 26.25
CA ALA A 334 18.41 19.38 25.07
C ALA A 334 19.57 18.43 25.40
N ARG A 335 20.24 18.61 26.55
CA ARG A 335 21.25 17.65 27.04
C ARG A 335 20.65 16.28 27.33
N ALA A 336 19.53 16.20 28.05
CA ALA A 336 18.87 14.93 28.33
C ALA A 336 18.39 14.22 27.04
N ALA A 337 17.89 14.96 26.06
CA ALA A 337 17.52 14.42 24.75
C ALA A 337 18.75 13.93 23.97
N ALA A 338 19.87 14.65 24.04
CA ALA A 338 21.13 14.23 23.44
C ALA A 338 21.68 12.96 24.09
N GLU A 339 21.61 12.83 25.42
CA GLU A 339 22.02 11.65 26.17
C GLU A 339 21.30 10.37 25.73
N GLN A 340 20.00 10.46 25.45
CA GLN A 340 19.20 9.33 24.96
C GLN A 340 19.64 8.85 23.57
N ARG A 341 20.29 9.71 22.77
CA ARG A 341 20.73 9.41 21.40
C ARG A 341 22.16 8.91 21.32
N ILE A 342 22.95 9.05 22.40
CA ILE A 342 24.33 8.54 22.48
C ILE A 342 24.46 7.06 22.05
N PRO A 343 23.64 6.10 22.52
CA PRO A 343 23.85 4.69 22.18
C PRO A 343 23.67 4.38 20.68
N GLU A 344 22.88 5.17 19.96
CA GLU A 344 22.70 5.03 18.50
C GLU A 344 23.88 5.63 17.73
N ILE A 345 24.45 6.74 18.24
CA ILE A 345 25.46 7.54 17.55
C ILE A 345 26.88 7.04 17.82
N GLU A 346 27.15 6.47 19.00
CA GLU A 346 28.45 5.93 19.38
C GLU A 346 29.02 4.89 18.37
N PRO A 347 28.28 3.85 17.93
CA PRO A 347 28.81 2.89 16.95
C PRO A 347 29.08 3.52 15.58
N ILE A 348 28.31 4.54 15.19
CA ILE A 348 28.51 5.28 13.93
C ILE A 348 29.80 6.10 14.02
N LEU A 349 30.01 6.80 15.14
CA LEU A 349 31.25 7.53 15.40
C LEU A 349 32.48 6.61 15.42
N ARG A 350 32.37 5.39 15.96
CA ARG A 350 33.45 4.39 15.87
C ARG A 350 33.72 3.95 14.44
N SER A 351 32.68 3.74 13.64
CA SER A 351 32.82 3.44 12.21
C SER A 351 33.50 4.59 11.44
N LEU A 352 33.17 5.84 11.79
CA LEU A 352 33.80 7.04 11.22
C LEU A 352 35.27 7.17 11.65
N ALA A 353 35.58 6.91 12.92
CA ALA A 353 36.95 6.89 13.44
C ALA A 353 37.84 5.86 12.73
N GLY A 354 37.28 4.76 12.25
CA GLY A 354 37.99 3.78 11.41
C GLY A 354 38.42 4.33 10.04
N ARG A 355 37.80 5.41 9.55
CA ARG A 355 38.14 6.05 8.26
C ARG A 355 39.21 7.13 8.42
N GLY A 356 39.40 7.68 9.61
CA GLY A 356 40.39 8.74 9.88
C GLY A 356 40.38 9.20 11.33
N THR A 357 41.54 9.68 11.80
CA THR A 357 41.72 10.15 13.19
C THR A 357 41.26 11.59 13.42
N ASN A 358 41.21 12.42 12.37
CA ASN A 358 40.78 13.82 12.46
C ASN A 358 39.73 14.09 11.40
N MET A 359 38.56 14.60 11.81
CA MET A 359 37.46 14.95 10.91
C MET A 359 36.88 16.31 11.26
N THR A 360 36.31 17.02 10.28
CA THR A 360 35.56 18.25 10.57
C THR A 360 34.21 17.90 11.19
N MET A 361 33.70 18.75 12.09
CA MET A 361 32.39 18.54 12.72
C MET A 361 31.28 18.32 11.68
N LYS A 362 31.31 19.07 10.57
CA LYS A 362 30.36 18.92 9.45
C LYS A 362 30.38 17.52 8.83
N SER A 363 31.56 16.96 8.59
CA SER A 363 31.69 15.62 8.00
C SER A 363 31.20 14.53 8.96
N VAL A 364 31.42 14.71 10.27
CA VAL A 364 30.90 13.81 11.30
C VAL A 364 29.37 13.87 11.36
N VAL A 365 28.78 15.07 11.37
CA VAL A 365 27.33 15.27 11.38
C VAL A 365 26.66 14.67 10.15
N GLU A 366 27.26 14.85 8.97
CA GLU A 366 26.77 14.25 7.71
C GLU A 366 26.83 12.72 7.76
N GLY A 367 27.95 12.15 8.22
CA GLY A 367 28.09 10.71 8.40
C GLY A 367 27.08 10.11 9.41
N ILE A 368 26.77 10.86 10.47
CA ILE A 368 25.71 10.49 11.42
C ILE A 368 24.35 10.49 10.71
N LYS A 369 24.01 11.58 10.01
CA LYS A 369 22.72 11.73 9.33
C LYS A 369 22.48 10.65 8.28
N GLU A 370 23.50 10.26 7.52
CA GLU A 370 23.41 9.18 6.53
C GLU A 370 23.25 7.79 7.17
N SER A 371 23.77 7.60 8.37
CA SER A 371 23.80 6.29 9.05
C SER A 371 22.63 6.09 10.03
N THR A 372 21.96 7.16 10.45
CA THR A 372 20.82 7.08 11.37
C THR A 372 19.52 6.75 10.65
N ARG A 373 18.77 5.78 11.17
CA ARG A 373 17.43 5.41 10.66
C ARG A 373 16.40 6.53 10.85
N ASN A 374 16.60 7.39 11.85
CA ASN A 374 15.76 8.55 12.13
C ASN A 374 16.55 9.84 11.79
N PRO A 375 16.03 10.73 10.92
CA PRO A 375 16.74 11.94 10.55
C PRO A 375 16.92 12.85 11.77
N ILE A 376 18.18 13.11 12.13
CA ILE A 376 18.56 14.05 13.18
C ILE A 376 18.82 15.45 12.59
N SER A 377 18.51 16.50 13.36
CA SER A 377 18.87 17.86 12.99
C SER A 377 20.40 18.05 13.11
N MET A 378 20.99 18.95 12.31
CA MET A 378 22.43 19.19 12.36
C MET A 378 22.86 19.72 13.74
N GLU A 379 22.08 20.63 14.31
CA GLU A 379 22.36 21.21 15.63
C GLU A 379 22.33 20.17 16.75
N ASP A 380 21.41 19.20 16.68
CA ASP A 380 21.31 18.16 17.71
C ASP A 380 22.42 17.13 17.57
N ALA A 381 22.82 16.77 16.34
CA ALA A 381 23.98 15.91 16.11
C ALA A 381 25.27 16.53 16.68
N GLU A 382 25.48 17.83 16.48
CA GLU A 382 26.62 18.55 17.07
C GLU A 382 26.59 18.55 18.59
N LYS A 383 25.41 18.81 19.20
CA LYS A 383 25.24 18.75 20.66
C LYS A 383 25.55 17.37 21.21
N VAL A 384 25.10 16.30 20.55
CA VAL A 384 25.40 14.93 20.98
C VAL A 384 26.91 14.67 20.98
N VAL A 385 27.62 15.06 19.92
CA VAL A 385 29.08 14.89 19.86
C VAL A 385 29.79 15.68 20.96
N ARG A 386 29.34 16.90 21.27
CA ARG A 386 29.87 17.71 22.38
C ARG A 386 29.59 17.07 23.74
N VAL A 387 28.37 16.58 23.98
CA VAL A 387 28.01 15.88 25.22
C VAL A 387 28.83 14.61 25.41
N ILE A 388 29.12 13.86 24.35
CA ILE A 388 30.01 12.68 24.40
C ILE A 388 31.43 13.11 24.80
N ALA A 389 31.97 14.18 24.21
CA ALA A 389 33.30 14.68 24.53
C ALA A 389 33.41 15.25 25.97
N GLU A 390 32.36 15.90 26.46
CA GLU A 390 32.24 16.40 27.85
C GLU A 390 32.12 15.24 28.85
N ARG A 391 31.29 14.22 28.54
CA ARG A 391 31.07 13.04 29.38
C ARG A 391 32.37 12.29 29.67
N ASP A 392 33.25 12.19 28.68
CA ASP A 392 34.52 11.47 28.82
C ASP A 392 35.66 12.36 29.40
N GLY A 393 35.33 13.56 29.89
CA GLY A 393 36.24 14.41 30.69
C GLY A 393 37.55 14.79 29.99
N GLY A 394 37.53 14.90 28.66
CA GLY A 394 38.72 15.22 27.87
C GLY A 394 39.78 14.12 27.79
N LYS A 395 39.65 12.98 28.49
CA LYS A 395 40.48 11.78 28.28
C LYS A 395 39.79 10.71 27.43
N GLY A 396 38.61 11.03 26.91
CA GLY A 396 37.85 10.17 26.00
C GLY A 396 38.50 9.90 24.66
N TRP A 397 37.89 8.95 23.95
CA TRP A 397 38.25 8.58 22.59
C TRP A 397 37.74 9.58 21.54
N VAL A 398 36.83 10.48 21.93
CA VAL A 398 36.35 11.60 21.12
C VAL A 398 36.76 12.90 21.81
N ARG A 399 37.42 13.79 21.08
CA ARG A 399 37.72 15.15 21.52
C ARG A 399 37.24 16.15 20.48
N VAL A 400 36.59 17.22 20.95
CA VAL A 400 36.23 18.35 20.09
C VAL A 400 37.28 19.43 20.29
N ALA A 401 37.90 19.88 19.19
CA ALA A 401 38.91 20.92 19.19
C ALA A 401 38.48 22.04 18.24
N ASP A 402 38.43 23.26 18.75
CA ASP A 402 38.16 24.44 17.94
C ASP A 402 39.47 25.01 17.40
N VAL A 403 39.63 24.98 16.08
CA VAL A 403 40.81 25.54 15.39
C VAL A 403 40.34 26.72 14.54
N GLY A 404 40.46 27.93 15.09
CA GLY A 404 40.02 29.16 14.45
C GLY A 404 38.50 29.22 14.27
N ARG A 405 38.02 29.20 13.02
CA ARG A 405 36.57 29.20 12.69
C ARG A 405 35.99 27.80 12.45
N VAL A 406 36.80 26.75 12.52
CA VAL A 406 36.37 25.38 12.21
C VAL A 406 36.47 24.53 13.46
N THR A 407 35.35 23.94 13.85
CA THR A 407 35.30 22.91 14.89
C THR A 407 35.66 21.55 14.29
N GLY A 408 36.71 20.93 14.81
CA GLY A 408 37.16 19.59 14.45
C GLY A 408 36.85 18.56 15.53
N VAL A 409 36.71 17.31 15.13
CA VAL A 409 36.58 16.14 16.01
C VAL A 409 37.81 15.27 15.82
N VAL A 410 38.52 15.01 16.91
CA VAL A 410 39.70 14.17 16.98
C VAL A 410 39.32 12.86 17.64
N PHE A 411 39.50 11.75 16.94
CA PHE A 411 39.34 10.40 17.45
C PHE A 411 40.69 9.89 17.91
N THR A 412 40.83 9.62 19.21
CA THR A 412 42.00 8.88 19.69
C THR A 412 41.69 7.39 19.54
N LYS A 413 42.59 6.68 18.86
CA LYS A 413 42.50 5.22 18.76
C LYS A 413 42.64 4.70 20.18
N ARG A 414 41.56 4.14 20.75
CA ARG A 414 41.68 3.35 21.99
C ARG A 414 42.75 2.30 21.72
N ASP A 415 43.76 2.24 22.58
CA ASP A 415 44.53 1.02 22.72
C ASP A 415 43.52 -0.11 22.87
N THR A 416 43.55 -1.04 21.93
CA THR A 416 42.94 -2.35 22.08
C THR A 416 43.74 -3.10 23.16
N GLY A 417 43.65 -2.62 24.40
CA GLY A 417 43.99 -3.39 25.59
C GLY A 417 42.97 -4.49 25.70
N GLY A 418 43.47 -5.74 25.74
CA GLY A 418 42.68 -6.95 25.63
C GLY A 418 41.44 -6.97 26.52
N PHE A 419 40.34 -7.42 25.93
CA PHE A 419 39.43 -8.29 26.67
C PHE A 419 40.22 -9.57 26.99
N GLU A 420 40.68 -9.69 28.23
CA GLU A 420 40.77 -11.00 28.90
C GLU A 420 39.43 -11.30 29.57
#